data_AF-A0A315XUK6-F1
#
_entry.id   AF-A0A315XUK6-F1
#
_cell.length_a   1.000
_cell.length_b   1.000
_cell.length_c   1.000
_cell.angle_alpha   90.00
_cell.angle_beta   90.00
_cell.angle_gamma   90.00
#
_symmetry.space_group_name_H-M   'P 1'
#
loop_
_entity.id
_entity.type
_entity.pdbx_description
1 polymer ?
#
loop_
_entity_poly.entity_id
_entity_poly.type
_entity_poly.pdbx_seq_one_letter_code
_entity_poly.pdbx_strand_id
1 'polypeptide(L)'
;MGNFFTSTQIFNNEKLSKDQFVDKFCKKMAEDGYVACDSDESELSYILRFADNCKWVTITSEAYKQGNQTSQKDTGRIAKMLGTNCVNTVVIDSDCAIMELYDEKGKKADTLILGRADDYFGDDIPQPSEKIWKPFLSKDGTWDHFIEICSKDEVFVEDSLSELAPIIGMDSSNILFSADDAEKDENTFTLGFAKRAIKEKKLSLNAAFKSVYGELLEPKGFKLLKSKYPYFIRVIDDEVIQIISFMKEKAFDHKYEGFSLCISLNILERHLIEFDKNPSTISNQSCMMPLISFSHNYLLNIKAKNNAHKKFSFYYTKGNSEEMRDALKQSQKELMPFVLEVFEKNKTLDDLYQLGYSVLPGLHKDVVILTHNVDEFLAHREKVFPDEFQRMVKALESNPFMQSMVEKKKSEAIEKNNSFNQWFADRSPGKEEYESYMKEKLTIKSNNINLLKNLGITFKKEIYNI
;
A
#
# COMPACT_ATOMS: atom_id res chain seq x y z
N MET A 1 30.87 -21.84 9.46
CA MET A 1 29.45 -21.95 9.86
C MET A 1 28.80 -22.71 8.73
N GLY A 2 28.14 -23.83 9.03
CA GLY A 2 27.44 -24.60 8.00
C GLY A 2 26.15 -23.90 7.58
N ASN A 3 25.65 -24.28 6.42
CA ASN A 3 24.42 -23.75 5.84
C ASN A 3 23.24 -24.66 6.12
N PHE A 4 22.06 -24.04 6.21
CA PHE A 4 20.79 -24.73 6.31
C PHE A 4 19.83 -24.12 5.32
N PHE A 5 19.42 -24.91 4.32
CA PHE A 5 18.42 -24.44 3.37
C PHE A 5 17.53 -25.55 2.87
N THR A 6 16.44 -25.15 2.23
CA THR A 6 15.48 -26.07 1.63
C THR A 6 14.93 -25.47 0.35
N SER A 7 14.90 -26.30 -0.69
CA SER A 7 14.40 -25.91 -2.01
C SER A 7 13.74 -27.10 -2.70
N THR A 8 12.94 -26.80 -3.71
CA THR A 8 12.29 -27.80 -4.55
C THR A 8 12.72 -27.59 -6.00
N GLN A 9 13.14 -28.66 -6.67
CA GLN A 9 13.41 -28.64 -8.11
C GLN A 9 12.23 -29.28 -8.85
N ILE A 10 11.62 -28.55 -9.78
CA ILE A 10 10.47 -28.98 -10.58
C ILE A 10 10.94 -29.38 -11.97
N PHE A 11 10.62 -30.60 -12.42
CA PHE A 11 11.01 -31.06 -13.75
C PHE A 11 10.14 -30.43 -14.84
N ASN A 12 10.75 -29.62 -15.70
CA ASN A 12 10.17 -28.97 -16.87
C ASN A 12 10.30 -29.86 -18.11
N ASN A 13 9.61 -31.01 -18.10
CA ASN A 13 9.67 -32.00 -19.19
C ASN A 13 9.25 -31.42 -20.57
N GLU A 14 8.32 -30.46 -20.57
CA GLU A 14 7.81 -29.80 -21.77
C GLU A 14 8.78 -28.76 -22.36
N LYS A 15 9.91 -28.48 -21.68
CA LYS A 15 10.89 -27.45 -22.08
C LYS A 15 10.24 -26.08 -22.29
N LEU A 16 9.30 -25.74 -21.41
CA LEU A 16 8.62 -24.45 -21.45
C LEU A 16 9.64 -23.33 -21.24
N SER A 17 9.48 -22.23 -21.98
CA SER A 17 10.18 -21.00 -21.64
C SER A 17 9.76 -20.53 -20.24
N LYS A 18 10.54 -19.64 -19.66
CA LYS A 18 10.25 -19.04 -18.37
C LYS A 18 8.84 -18.47 -18.25
N ASP A 19 8.43 -17.62 -19.20
CA ASP A 19 7.10 -17.02 -19.20
C ASP A 19 5.99 -18.09 -19.33
N GLN A 20 6.20 -19.08 -20.21
CA GLN A 20 5.27 -20.20 -20.37
C GLN A 20 5.14 -21.05 -19.11
N PHE A 21 6.25 -21.26 -18.40
CA PHE A 21 6.26 -22.01 -17.14
C PHE A 21 5.52 -21.24 -16.04
N VAL A 22 5.80 -19.94 -15.88
CA VAL A 22 5.12 -19.08 -14.90
C VAL A 22 3.62 -19.03 -15.18
N ASP A 23 3.21 -18.84 -16.44
CA ASP A 23 1.80 -18.84 -16.84
C ASP A 23 1.11 -20.18 -16.52
N LYS A 24 1.77 -21.30 -16.86
CA LYS A 24 1.25 -22.64 -16.54
C LYS A 24 1.15 -22.85 -15.04
N PHE A 25 2.17 -22.45 -14.28
CA PHE A 25 2.20 -22.57 -12.83
C PHE A 25 1.07 -21.78 -12.18
N CYS A 26 0.89 -20.50 -12.56
CA CYS A 26 -0.20 -19.65 -12.08
C CYS A 26 -1.58 -20.22 -12.44
N LYS A 27 -1.76 -20.73 -13.67
CA LYS A 27 -3.01 -21.36 -14.10
C LYS A 27 -3.32 -22.62 -13.27
N LYS A 28 -2.31 -23.45 -13.02
CA LYS A 28 -2.44 -24.66 -12.21
C LYS A 28 -2.72 -24.37 -10.74
N MET A 29 -2.05 -23.37 -10.16
CA MET A 29 -2.41 -22.84 -8.85
C MET A 29 -3.87 -22.35 -8.81
N ALA A 30 -4.37 -21.76 -9.89
CA ALA A 30 -5.76 -21.33 -10.00
C ALA A 30 -6.78 -22.47 -10.06
N GLU A 31 -6.42 -23.59 -10.69
CA GLU A 31 -7.19 -24.85 -10.67
C GLU A 31 -7.22 -25.45 -9.25
N ASP A 32 -6.11 -25.35 -8.51
CA ASP A 32 -5.98 -25.76 -7.10
C ASP A 32 -6.62 -24.76 -6.12
N GLY A 33 -7.34 -23.76 -6.62
CA GLY A 33 -8.09 -22.81 -5.82
C GLY A 33 -7.20 -21.76 -5.16
N TYR A 34 -6.17 -21.27 -5.83
CA TYR A 34 -5.38 -20.08 -5.47
C TYR A 34 -5.51 -18.98 -6.53
N VAL A 35 -5.12 -17.74 -6.23
CA VAL A 35 -5.03 -16.67 -7.22
C VAL A 35 -3.74 -15.90 -6.98
N ALA A 36 -3.04 -15.55 -8.07
CA ALA A 36 -1.87 -14.69 -8.00
C ALA A 36 -2.25 -13.32 -7.40
N CYS A 37 -1.46 -12.81 -6.46
CA CYS A 37 -1.72 -11.58 -5.72
C CYS A 37 -0.41 -10.88 -5.35
N ASP A 38 -0.54 -9.65 -4.88
CA ASP A 38 0.58 -8.89 -4.34
C ASP A 38 1.08 -9.51 -3.03
N SER A 39 2.36 -9.30 -2.69
CA SER A 39 3.03 -9.99 -1.58
C SER A 39 2.38 -9.76 -0.21
N ASP A 40 1.75 -8.61 0.01
CA ASP A 40 1.08 -8.24 1.27
C ASP A 40 -0.28 -8.93 1.47
N GLU A 41 -0.84 -9.53 0.42
CA GLU A 41 -2.08 -10.31 0.46
C GLU A 41 -1.83 -11.82 0.33
N SER A 42 -0.57 -12.24 0.14
CA SER A 42 -0.21 -13.62 -0.15
C SER A 42 -0.25 -14.54 1.08
N GLU A 43 -0.89 -15.70 0.93
CA GLU A 43 -0.88 -16.79 1.92
C GLU A 43 0.26 -17.78 1.64
N LEU A 44 0.62 -17.93 0.36
CA LEU A 44 1.78 -18.68 -0.12
C LEU A 44 2.65 -17.73 -0.94
N SER A 45 3.94 -17.75 -0.70
CA SER A 45 4.91 -17.00 -1.49
C SER A 45 6.01 -17.94 -1.98
N TYR A 46 6.29 -17.87 -3.26
CA TYR A 46 7.31 -18.69 -3.91
C TYR A 46 8.31 -17.80 -4.64
N ILE A 47 9.58 -18.18 -4.56
CA ILE A 47 10.68 -17.58 -5.32
C ILE A 47 11.17 -18.64 -6.30
N LEU A 48 11.00 -18.39 -7.58
CA LEU A 48 11.40 -19.29 -8.67
C LEU A 48 12.72 -18.80 -9.26
N ARG A 49 13.63 -19.72 -9.55
CA ARG A 49 14.89 -19.43 -10.24
C ARG A 49 15.03 -20.32 -11.46
N PHE A 50 15.35 -19.69 -12.59
CA PHE A 50 15.51 -20.32 -13.89
C PHE A 50 16.99 -20.34 -14.28
N ALA A 51 17.39 -21.32 -15.08
CA ALA A 51 18.70 -21.37 -15.73
C ALA A 51 18.52 -21.75 -17.20
N ASP A 52 19.35 -21.18 -18.07
CA ASP A 52 19.29 -21.43 -19.50
C ASP A 52 19.55 -22.90 -19.81
N ASN A 53 18.78 -23.45 -20.75
CA ASN A 53 18.85 -24.85 -21.19
C ASN A 53 18.70 -25.90 -20.06
N CYS A 54 18.24 -25.49 -18.87
CA CYS A 54 18.01 -26.39 -17.75
C CYS A 54 16.61 -27.02 -17.83
N LYS A 55 16.53 -28.33 -17.54
CA LYS A 55 15.25 -29.05 -17.49
C LYS A 55 14.54 -28.91 -16.15
N TRP A 56 15.12 -28.20 -15.20
CA TRP A 56 14.58 -28.06 -13.86
C TRP A 56 14.45 -26.59 -13.48
N VAL A 57 13.35 -26.26 -12.80
CA VAL A 57 13.10 -24.94 -12.22
C VAL A 57 13.21 -25.08 -10.71
N THR A 58 14.05 -24.26 -10.07
CA THR A 58 14.12 -24.26 -8.61
C THR A 58 13.04 -23.34 -8.04
N ILE A 59 12.37 -23.78 -6.99
CA ILE A 59 11.42 -22.99 -6.21
C ILE A 59 11.78 -23.08 -4.73
N THR A 60 11.73 -21.95 -4.04
CA THR A 60 11.92 -21.84 -2.59
C THR A 60 10.89 -20.89 -1.99
N SER A 61 10.85 -20.79 -0.66
CA SER A 61 9.94 -19.93 0.09
C SER A 61 10.58 -19.56 1.42
N GLU A 62 10.36 -18.32 1.88
CA GLU A 62 10.73 -17.92 3.26
C GLU A 62 10.05 -18.80 4.34
N ALA A 63 8.95 -19.48 3.98
CA ALA A 63 8.27 -20.43 4.86
C ALA A 63 9.01 -21.77 5.02
N TYR A 64 9.96 -22.08 4.13
CA TYR A 64 10.74 -23.31 4.13
C TYR A 64 11.92 -23.21 5.11
N LYS A 65 11.60 -22.97 6.38
CA LYS A 65 12.60 -23.04 7.46
C LYS A 65 13.13 -24.46 7.62
N GLN A 66 14.35 -24.58 8.12
CA GLN A 66 15.06 -25.85 8.34
C GLN A 66 14.17 -26.94 8.96
N GLY A 67 14.11 -28.10 8.30
CA GLY A 67 13.40 -29.28 8.81
C GLY A 67 11.87 -29.17 8.81
N ASN A 68 11.30 -28.11 8.23
CA ASN A 68 9.86 -27.94 8.20
C ASN A 68 9.21 -28.90 7.19
N GLN A 69 8.27 -29.75 7.64
CA GLN A 69 7.46 -30.61 6.79
C GLN A 69 6.65 -29.87 5.71
N THR A 70 6.56 -28.52 5.80
CA THR A 70 5.91 -27.69 4.79
C THR A 70 6.51 -27.87 3.40
N SER A 71 7.84 -27.89 3.25
CA SER A 71 8.48 -28.02 1.93
C SER A 71 8.22 -29.37 1.26
N GLN A 72 8.24 -30.45 2.04
CA GLN A 72 7.91 -31.81 1.58
C GLN A 72 6.45 -31.91 1.11
N LYS A 73 5.53 -31.37 1.92
CA LYS A 73 4.09 -31.32 1.57
C LYS A 73 3.85 -30.50 0.32
N ASP A 74 4.50 -29.34 0.21
CA ASP A 74 4.37 -28.49 -0.97
C ASP A 74 5.01 -29.11 -2.21
N THR A 75 6.17 -29.78 -2.08
CA THR A 75 6.80 -30.50 -3.19
C THR A 75 5.87 -31.56 -3.77
N GLY A 76 5.32 -32.43 -2.92
CA GLY A 76 4.35 -33.44 -3.36
C GLY A 76 3.09 -32.82 -3.97
N ARG A 77 2.58 -31.73 -3.39
CA ARG A 77 1.44 -30.98 -3.94
C ARG A 77 1.75 -30.42 -5.33
N ILE A 78 2.89 -29.75 -5.50
CA ILE A 78 3.32 -29.13 -6.77
C ILE A 78 3.54 -30.19 -7.84
N ALA A 79 4.19 -31.31 -7.50
CA ALA A 79 4.40 -32.44 -8.41
C ALA A 79 3.05 -32.95 -8.96
N LYS A 80 2.08 -33.19 -8.07
CA LYS A 80 0.72 -33.59 -8.45
C LYS A 80 -0.01 -32.54 -9.27
N MET A 81 0.06 -31.28 -8.85
CA MET A 81 -0.63 -30.14 -9.47
C MET A 81 -0.17 -29.92 -10.92
N LEU A 82 1.14 -30.01 -11.15
CA LEU A 82 1.75 -29.85 -12.47
C LEU A 82 1.76 -31.14 -13.31
N GLY A 83 1.54 -32.29 -12.68
CA GLY A 83 1.64 -33.61 -13.32
C GLY A 83 3.07 -33.91 -13.75
N THR A 84 4.05 -33.63 -12.89
CA THR A 84 5.48 -33.81 -13.18
C THR A 84 6.25 -34.29 -11.96
N ASN A 85 7.51 -34.66 -12.14
CA ASN A 85 8.40 -35.01 -11.04
C ASN A 85 8.97 -33.76 -10.34
N CYS A 86 9.11 -33.82 -9.03
CA CYS A 86 9.79 -32.80 -8.25
C CYS A 86 10.78 -33.44 -7.27
N VAL A 87 11.86 -32.74 -6.94
CA VAL A 87 12.82 -33.14 -5.91
C VAL A 87 12.77 -32.11 -4.79
N ASN A 88 12.59 -32.55 -3.55
CA ASN A 88 12.76 -31.70 -2.37
C ASN A 88 14.16 -31.89 -1.83
N THR A 89 14.97 -30.83 -1.78
CA THR A 89 16.35 -30.84 -1.31
C THR A 89 16.43 -30.12 0.04
N VAL A 90 17.02 -30.76 1.05
CA VAL A 90 17.28 -30.20 2.38
C VAL A 90 18.77 -30.34 2.68
N VAL A 91 19.44 -29.25 3.02
CA VAL A 91 20.84 -29.25 3.49
C VAL A 91 20.89 -28.97 4.99
N ILE A 92 21.72 -29.73 5.71
CA ILE A 92 21.86 -29.70 7.16
C ILE A 92 23.32 -29.44 7.51
N ASP A 93 23.60 -28.25 8.07
CA ASP A 93 24.90 -27.77 8.56
C ASP A 93 26.04 -27.87 7.53
N SER A 94 25.71 -27.91 6.23
CA SER A 94 26.61 -28.31 5.15
C SER A 94 27.24 -29.71 5.29
N ASP A 95 26.81 -30.52 6.25
CA ASP A 95 27.36 -31.86 6.48
C ASP A 95 26.66 -32.92 5.64
N CYS A 96 25.34 -32.79 5.48
CA CYS A 96 24.54 -33.74 4.73
C CYS A 96 23.37 -33.08 3.97
N ALA A 97 22.95 -33.73 2.90
CA ALA A 97 21.83 -33.30 2.07
C ALA A 97 20.86 -34.45 1.82
N ILE A 98 19.57 -34.18 1.94
CA ILE A 98 18.50 -35.14 1.68
C ILE A 98 17.72 -34.67 0.45
N MET A 99 17.68 -35.51 -0.58
CA MET A 99 16.94 -35.29 -1.81
C MET A 99 15.81 -36.31 -1.91
N GLU A 100 14.57 -35.85 -1.76
CA GLU A 100 13.38 -36.71 -1.86
C GLU A 100 12.69 -36.49 -3.20
N LEU A 101 12.61 -37.53 -4.03
CA LEU A 101 11.94 -37.47 -5.33
C LEU A 101 10.44 -37.78 -5.16
N TYR A 102 9.60 -36.93 -5.75
CA TYR A 102 8.15 -37.08 -5.82
C TYR A 102 7.71 -37.36 -7.26
N ASP A 103 6.77 -38.29 -7.42
CA ASP A 103 6.17 -38.65 -8.70
C ASP A 103 5.07 -37.65 -9.14
N GLU A 104 4.58 -37.82 -10.37
CA GLU A 104 3.46 -37.04 -10.94
C GLU A 104 2.14 -37.15 -10.15
N LYS A 105 2.04 -38.09 -9.19
CA LYS A 105 0.88 -38.25 -8.29
C LYS A 105 1.11 -37.55 -6.95
N GLY A 106 2.26 -36.93 -6.75
CA GLY A 106 2.68 -36.27 -5.52
C GLY A 106 3.11 -37.23 -4.42
N LYS A 107 3.45 -38.47 -4.74
CA LYS A 107 3.94 -39.46 -3.78
C LYS A 107 5.46 -39.52 -3.81
N LYS A 108 6.08 -39.66 -2.63
CA LYS A 108 7.52 -39.91 -2.54
C LYS A 108 7.84 -41.24 -3.24
N ALA A 109 8.65 -41.16 -4.28
CA ALA A 109 9.08 -42.29 -5.09
C ALA A 109 10.41 -42.87 -4.58
N ASP A 110 11.33 -42.00 -4.16
CA ASP A 110 12.65 -42.41 -3.69
C ASP A 110 13.31 -41.35 -2.81
N THR A 111 14.39 -41.71 -2.11
CA THR A 111 15.22 -40.81 -1.31
C THR A 111 16.69 -41.05 -1.63
N LEU A 112 17.42 -39.96 -1.88
CA LEU A 112 18.87 -39.91 -1.97
C LEU A 112 19.40 -39.09 -0.79
N ILE A 113 20.46 -39.55 -0.15
CA ILE A 113 21.16 -38.81 0.91
C ILE A 113 22.64 -38.72 0.57
N LEU A 114 23.22 -37.53 0.73
CA LEU A 114 24.60 -37.19 0.41
C LEU A 114 25.33 -36.69 1.67
N GLY A 115 26.67 -36.82 1.67
CA GLY A 115 27.54 -36.34 2.74
C GLY A 115 27.56 -37.24 3.96
N ARG A 116 27.94 -36.67 5.12
CA ARG A 116 28.09 -37.36 6.42
C ARG A 116 26.74 -37.65 7.06
N ALA A 117 25.91 -38.42 6.36
CA ALA A 117 24.55 -38.74 6.77
C ALA A 117 24.48 -39.73 7.95
N ASP A 118 25.52 -40.53 8.12
CA ASP A 118 25.67 -41.48 9.22
C ASP A 118 25.70 -40.79 10.59
N ASP A 119 26.31 -39.60 10.66
CA ASP A 119 26.30 -38.73 11.86
C ASP A 119 24.88 -38.34 12.30
N TYR A 120 23.89 -38.36 11.38
CA TYR A 120 22.51 -37.90 11.61
C TYR A 120 21.47 -39.02 11.62
N PHE A 121 21.67 -40.07 10.82
CA PHE A 121 20.68 -41.12 10.56
C PHE A 121 21.15 -42.53 10.94
N GLY A 122 22.41 -42.68 11.38
CA GLY A 122 23.04 -43.98 11.65
C GLY A 122 23.33 -44.79 10.38
N ASP A 123 23.52 -46.10 10.53
CA ASP A 123 24.00 -46.96 9.44
C ASP A 123 22.94 -47.31 8.37
N ASP A 124 21.64 -47.10 8.67
CA ASP A 124 20.52 -47.48 7.81
C ASP A 124 20.15 -46.37 6.79
N ILE A 125 21.13 -45.92 6.01
CA ILE A 125 20.93 -44.89 4.97
C ILE A 125 20.34 -45.52 3.70
N PRO A 126 19.17 -45.04 3.22
CA PRO A 126 18.57 -45.57 2.00
C PRO A 126 19.45 -45.31 0.78
N GLN A 127 19.63 -46.34 -0.04
CA GLN A 127 20.36 -46.23 -1.30
C GLN A 127 19.43 -45.83 -2.44
N PRO A 128 19.86 -44.90 -3.33
CA PRO A 128 19.03 -44.44 -4.44
C PRO A 128 18.80 -45.57 -5.45
N SER A 129 17.58 -45.66 -5.98
CA SER A 129 17.21 -46.67 -6.96
C SER A 129 17.60 -46.25 -8.38
N GLU A 130 18.49 -47.02 -9.03
CA GLU A 130 18.87 -46.80 -10.44
C GLU A 130 17.63 -46.67 -11.34
N LYS A 131 16.66 -47.56 -11.14
CA LYS A 131 15.43 -47.58 -11.95
C LYS A 131 14.66 -46.25 -11.89
N ILE A 132 14.71 -45.58 -10.74
CA ILE A 132 13.94 -44.36 -10.49
C ILE A 132 14.71 -43.10 -10.93
N TRP A 133 16.03 -43.05 -10.69
CA TRP A 133 16.85 -41.87 -10.98
C TRP A 133 17.40 -41.83 -12.41
N LYS A 134 17.63 -42.98 -13.04
CA LYS A 134 18.17 -43.10 -14.40
C LYS A 134 17.39 -42.30 -15.48
N PRO A 135 16.05 -42.17 -15.43
CA PRO A 135 15.31 -41.31 -16.35
C PRO A 135 15.69 -39.82 -16.31
N PHE A 136 16.29 -39.34 -15.21
CA PHE A 136 16.68 -37.93 -15.05
C PHE A 136 18.13 -37.66 -15.43
N LEU A 137 18.92 -38.69 -15.74
CA LEU A 137 20.31 -38.48 -16.17
C LEU A 137 20.35 -37.60 -17.42
N SER A 138 21.30 -36.66 -17.43
CA SER A 138 21.61 -35.84 -18.58
C SER A 138 22.25 -36.70 -19.69
N LYS A 139 22.40 -36.14 -20.89
CA LYS A 139 22.95 -36.87 -22.04
C LYS A 139 24.36 -37.41 -21.76
N ASP A 140 25.11 -36.70 -20.94
CA ASP A 140 26.50 -36.98 -20.61
C ASP A 140 26.64 -37.61 -19.20
N GLY A 141 25.54 -37.83 -18.49
CA GLY A 141 25.51 -38.45 -17.17
C GLY A 141 25.38 -39.98 -17.24
N THR A 142 26.20 -40.69 -16.48
CA THR A 142 26.11 -42.15 -16.29
C THR A 142 25.68 -42.49 -14.86
N TRP A 143 25.08 -43.67 -14.69
CA TRP A 143 24.71 -44.14 -13.35
C TRP A 143 25.95 -44.36 -12.47
N ASP A 144 27.05 -44.86 -13.05
CA ASP A 144 28.30 -45.05 -12.31
C ASP A 144 28.84 -43.72 -11.77
N HIS A 145 28.81 -42.65 -12.59
CA HIS A 145 29.24 -41.32 -12.15
C HIS A 145 28.29 -40.72 -11.11
N PHE A 146 26.97 -40.95 -11.25
CA PHE A 146 25.99 -40.56 -10.24
C PHE A 146 26.30 -41.20 -8.87
N ILE A 147 26.56 -42.51 -8.84
CA ILE A 147 26.90 -43.23 -7.60
C ILE A 147 28.27 -42.81 -7.05
N GLU A 148 29.24 -42.56 -7.93
CA GLU A 148 30.57 -42.05 -7.54
C GLU A 148 30.42 -40.74 -6.74
N ILE A 149 29.66 -39.78 -7.25
CA ILE A 149 29.38 -38.50 -6.55
C ILE A 149 28.65 -38.75 -5.24
N CYS A 150 27.65 -39.64 -5.23
CA CYS A 150 26.90 -39.95 -4.00
C CYS A 150 27.77 -40.58 -2.91
N SER A 151 28.90 -41.17 -3.27
CA SER A 151 29.82 -41.84 -2.35
C SER A 151 30.98 -40.94 -1.89
N LYS A 152 31.05 -39.68 -2.35
CA LYS A 152 32.10 -38.74 -1.96
C LYS A 152 31.86 -38.23 -0.54
N ASP A 153 32.94 -38.21 0.24
CA ASP A 153 32.99 -37.64 1.58
C ASP A 153 33.60 -36.24 1.50
N GLU A 154 32.80 -35.30 0.98
CA GLU A 154 33.20 -33.90 0.87
C GLU A 154 33.02 -33.17 2.21
N VAL A 155 33.86 -32.15 2.44
CA VAL A 155 33.78 -31.31 3.66
C VAL A 155 32.45 -30.56 3.72
N PHE A 156 31.97 -30.09 2.56
CA PHE A 156 30.68 -29.43 2.39
C PHE A 156 29.85 -30.19 1.36
N VAL A 157 28.64 -30.62 1.75
CA VAL A 157 27.75 -31.41 0.89
C VAL A 157 27.27 -30.63 -0.34
N GLU A 158 27.33 -29.30 -0.30
CA GLU A 158 27.02 -28.42 -1.42
C GLU A 158 27.94 -28.66 -2.61
N ASP A 159 29.20 -29.07 -2.39
CA ASP A 159 30.13 -29.42 -3.47
C ASP A 159 29.63 -30.67 -4.21
N SER A 160 29.22 -31.71 -3.46
CA SER A 160 28.59 -32.91 -4.02
C SER A 160 27.28 -32.60 -4.76
N LEU A 161 26.44 -31.71 -4.22
CA LEU A 161 25.20 -31.28 -4.89
C LEU A 161 25.48 -30.52 -6.19
N SER A 162 26.48 -29.63 -6.18
CA SER A 162 26.91 -28.83 -7.33
C SER A 162 27.43 -29.72 -8.46
N GLU A 163 28.17 -30.77 -8.12
CA GLU A 163 28.67 -31.77 -9.07
C GLU A 163 27.56 -32.72 -9.57
N LEU A 164 26.64 -33.10 -8.69
CA LEU A 164 25.51 -33.97 -9.03
C LEU A 164 24.52 -33.30 -9.99
N ALA A 165 24.25 -32.01 -9.79
CA ALA A 165 23.25 -31.25 -10.55
C ALA A 165 23.34 -31.45 -12.09
N PRO A 166 24.49 -31.22 -12.76
CA PRO A 166 24.60 -31.42 -14.20
C PRO A 166 24.42 -32.88 -14.65
N ILE A 167 24.71 -33.86 -13.77
CA ILE A 167 24.50 -35.28 -14.05
C ILE A 167 23.01 -35.63 -14.15
N ILE A 168 22.15 -34.95 -13.38
CA ILE A 168 20.69 -35.08 -13.45
C ILE A 168 20.00 -33.94 -14.21
N GLY A 169 20.78 -33.16 -14.96
CA GLY A 169 20.29 -32.09 -15.83
C GLY A 169 19.75 -30.86 -15.11
N MET A 170 20.08 -30.69 -13.83
CA MET A 170 19.88 -29.48 -13.03
C MET A 170 21.05 -28.50 -13.22
N ASP A 171 20.83 -27.24 -12.85
CA ASP A 171 21.89 -26.24 -12.80
C ASP A 171 22.55 -26.23 -11.41
N SER A 172 23.88 -26.21 -11.37
CA SER A 172 24.69 -26.29 -10.14
C SER A 172 24.45 -25.11 -9.19
N SER A 173 24.14 -23.92 -9.71
CA SER A 173 23.82 -22.77 -8.85
C SER A 173 22.39 -22.83 -8.34
N ASN A 174 21.46 -23.32 -9.16
CA ASN A 174 20.05 -23.38 -8.81
C ASN A 174 19.72 -24.50 -7.81
N ILE A 175 20.48 -25.59 -7.74
CA ILE A 175 20.25 -26.63 -6.72
C ILE A 175 20.57 -26.12 -5.30
N LEU A 176 21.54 -25.20 -5.20
CA LEU A 176 22.00 -24.58 -3.96
C LEU A 176 21.20 -23.33 -3.57
N PHE A 177 20.24 -22.91 -4.41
CA PHE A 177 19.51 -21.67 -4.22
C PHE A 177 18.52 -21.74 -3.05
N SER A 178 18.60 -20.75 -2.15
CA SER A 178 17.70 -20.57 -1.01
C SER A 178 16.95 -19.24 -1.06
N ALA A 179 15.95 -19.08 -0.19
CA ALA A 179 15.21 -17.82 -0.07
C ALA A 179 16.09 -16.69 0.48
N ASP A 180 17.11 -17.01 1.29
CA ASP A 180 18.04 -16.02 1.86
C ASP A 180 18.99 -15.45 0.80
N ASP A 181 19.24 -16.20 -0.29
CA ASP A 181 20.08 -15.80 -1.42
C ASP A 181 19.30 -15.09 -2.54
N ALA A 182 18.01 -14.82 -2.33
CA ALA A 182 17.14 -14.27 -3.36
C ALA A 182 17.41 -12.76 -3.60
N GLU A 183 18.37 -12.47 -4.47
CA GLU A 183 18.52 -11.14 -5.06
C GLU A 183 17.55 -10.93 -6.23
N LYS A 184 17.14 -9.68 -6.47
CA LYS A 184 16.33 -9.32 -7.65
C LYS A 184 17.22 -9.30 -8.89
N ASP A 185 17.48 -10.47 -9.46
CA ASP A 185 18.08 -10.60 -10.79
C ASP A 185 17.04 -10.96 -11.86
N GLU A 186 17.46 -10.98 -13.13
CA GLU A 186 16.56 -11.26 -14.25
C GLU A 186 16.06 -12.71 -14.26
N ASN A 187 16.70 -13.64 -13.57
CA ASN A 187 16.38 -15.08 -13.57
C ASN A 187 15.53 -15.50 -12.36
N THR A 188 15.26 -14.57 -11.44
CA THR A 188 14.53 -14.80 -10.19
C THR A 188 13.16 -14.14 -10.21
N PHE A 189 12.11 -14.93 -9.94
CA PHE A 189 10.70 -14.53 -10.05
C PHE A 189 9.95 -14.84 -8.77
N THR A 190 9.40 -13.82 -8.12
CA THR A 190 8.57 -13.99 -6.91
C THR A 190 7.09 -14.05 -7.28
N LEU A 191 6.38 -15.06 -6.79
CA LEU A 191 4.95 -15.27 -7.00
C LEU A 191 4.23 -15.38 -5.65
N GLY A 192 3.30 -14.46 -5.39
CA GLY A 192 2.39 -14.52 -4.25
C GLY A 192 1.05 -15.14 -4.63
N PHE A 193 0.51 -16.02 -3.79
CA PHE A 193 -0.78 -16.67 -3.99
C PHE A 193 -1.64 -16.57 -2.73
N ALA A 194 -2.91 -16.25 -2.90
CA ALA A 194 -3.92 -16.32 -1.85
C ALA A 194 -4.97 -17.39 -2.19
N LYS A 195 -5.46 -18.14 -1.21
CA LYS A 195 -6.49 -19.15 -1.46
C LYS A 195 -7.76 -18.48 -1.99
N ARG A 196 -8.22 -18.97 -3.13
CA ARG A 196 -9.54 -18.70 -3.71
C ARG A 196 -10.56 -19.33 -2.77
N ALA A 197 -10.90 -18.62 -1.70
CA ALA A 197 -12.21 -18.77 -1.13
C ALA A 197 -13.21 -18.61 -2.28
N ILE A 198 -14.22 -19.47 -2.37
CA ILE A 198 -15.49 -19.09 -3.01
C ILE A 198 -16.12 -18.02 -2.09
N LYS A 199 -15.43 -16.89 -1.98
CA LYS A 199 -16.01 -15.60 -1.69
C LYS A 199 -16.04 -14.98 -3.06
N GLU A 200 -17.24 -14.74 -3.58
CA GLU A 200 -17.42 -13.61 -4.51
C GLU A 200 -16.43 -12.53 -4.10
N LYS A 201 -15.60 -12.06 -5.04
CA LYS A 201 -14.59 -11.03 -4.80
C LYS A 201 -15.28 -9.92 -4.00
N LYS A 202 -15.11 -9.93 -2.68
CA LYS A 202 -15.96 -9.14 -1.81
C LYS A 202 -15.56 -7.71 -2.10
N LEU A 203 -16.47 -6.99 -2.76
CA LEU A 203 -16.18 -5.67 -3.28
C LEU A 203 -15.69 -4.83 -2.11
N SER A 204 -14.44 -4.38 -2.18
CA SER A 204 -13.90 -3.53 -1.13
C SER A 204 -14.55 -2.16 -1.23
N LEU A 205 -14.69 -1.47 -0.09
CA LEU A 205 -15.20 -0.10 -0.07
C LEU A 205 -14.37 0.85 -0.95
N ASN A 206 -13.05 0.65 -1.02
CA ASN A 206 -12.18 1.42 -1.92
C ASN A 206 -12.57 1.22 -3.39
N ALA A 207 -12.75 -0.03 -3.83
CA ALA A 207 -13.12 -0.34 -5.21
C ALA A 207 -14.54 0.15 -5.54
N ALA A 208 -15.48 -0.05 -4.62
CA ALA A 208 -16.85 0.45 -4.75
C ALA A 208 -16.89 1.97 -4.86
N PHE A 209 -16.16 2.68 -3.99
CA PHE A 209 -16.09 4.14 -4.00
C PHE A 209 -15.49 4.66 -5.31
N LYS A 210 -14.38 4.09 -5.77
CA LYS A 210 -13.76 4.44 -7.07
C LYS A 210 -14.77 4.33 -8.22
N SER A 211 -15.51 3.23 -8.29
CA SER A 211 -16.52 3.02 -9.34
C SER A 211 -17.69 3.99 -9.21
N VAL A 212 -18.33 4.08 -8.04
CA VAL A 212 -19.55 4.89 -7.87
C VAL A 212 -19.25 6.39 -8.02
N TYR A 213 -18.18 6.90 -7.39
CA TYR A 213 -17.84 8.32 -7.44
C TYR A 213 -17.10 8.72 -8.71
N GLY A 214 -16.33 7.81 -9.33
CA GLY A 214 -15.61 8.08 -10.58
C GLY A 214 -16.54 8.54 -11.70
N GLU A 215 -17.65 7.84 -11.91
CA GLU A 215 -18.67 8.17 -12.93
C GLU A 215 -19.20 9.62 -12.81
N LEU A 216 -19.32 10.14 -11.58
CA LEU A 216 -19.78 11.51 -11.34
C LEU A 216 -18.66 12.56 -11.45
N LEU A 217 -17.47 12.20 -10.98
CA LEU A 217 -16.38 13.14 -10.73
C LEU A 217 -15.47 13.35 -11.95
N GLU A 218 -15.23 12.31 -12.76
CA GLU A 218 -14.38 12.39 -13.95
C GLU A 218 -14.87 13.45 -14.96
N PRO A 219 -16.18 13.53 -15.31
CA PRO A 219 -16.68 14.58 -16.21
C PRO A 219 -16.54 16.00 -15.65
N LYS A 220 -16.30 16.15 -14.34
CA LYS A 220 -16.15 17.43 -13.64
C LYS A 220 -14.68 17.85 -13.50
N GLY A 221 -13.77 17.11 -14.13
CA GLY A 221 -12.34 17.38 -14.15
C GLY A 221 -11.58 16.83 -12.94
N PHE A 222 -12.20 15.98 -12.12
CA PHE A 222 -11.48 15.26 -11.08
C PHE A 222 -10.74 14.07 -11.69
N LYS A 223 -9.55 13.80 -11.16
CA LYS A 223 -8.74 12.64 -11.50
C LYS A 223 -8.57 11.77 -10.26
N LEU A 224 -8.69 10.46 -10.43
CA LEU A 224 -8.33 9.50 -9.39
C LEU A 224 -6.80 9.40 -9.30
N LEU A 225 -6.25 9.61 -8.12
CA LEU A 225 -4.81 9.46 -7.88
C LEU A 225 -4.37 8.00 -7.91
N LYS A 226 -3.15 7.77 -8.39
CA LYS A 226 -2.46 6.47 -8.31
C LYS A 226 -1.94 6.24 -6.88
N SER A 227 -2.87 5.96 -5.95
CA SER A 227 -2.58 5.78 -4.52
C SER A 227 -3.34 4.60 -3.91
N LYS A 228 -2.88 4.15 -2.73
CA LYS A 228 -3.50 3.07 -1.92
C LYS A 228 -4.95 3.40 -1.56
N TYR A 229 -5.20 4.65 -1.17
CA TYR A 229 -6.53 5.16 -0.83
C TYR A 229 -7.13 5.94 -2.01
N PRO A 230 -8.46 5.92 -2.19
CA PRO A 230 -9.09 6.60 -3.31
C PRO A 230 -9.22 8.10 -3.03
N TYR A 231 -8.32 8.87 -3.63
CA TYR A 231 -8.39 10.33 -3.65
C TYR A 231 -8.77 10.80 -5.04
N PHE A 232 -9.91 11.47 -5.16
CA PHE A 232 -10.26 12.24 -6.34
C PHE A 232 -9.77 13.68 -6.14
N ILE A 233 -8.91 14.15 -7.04
CA ILE A 233 -8.34 15.49 -6.97
C ILE A 233 -8.67 16.28 -8.23
N ARG A 234 -8.92 17.57 -8.05
CA ARG A 234 -9.03 18.55 -9.13
C ARG A 234 -8.11 19.71 -8.79
N VAL A 235 -7.21 20.04 -9.70
CA VAL A 235 -6.35 21.23 -9.61
C VAL A 235 -6.91 22.28 -10.57
N ILE A 236 -7.13 23.49 -10.06
CA ILE A 236 -7.69 24.62 -10.78
C ILE A 236 -6.61 25.67 -10.94
N ASP A 237 -6.35 26.02 -12.21
CA ASP A 237 -5.40 27.05 -12.64
C ASP A 237 -4.01 26.98 -12.00
N ASP A 238 -3.55 25.76 -11.71
CA ASP A 238 -2.25 25.48 -11.09
C ASP A 238 -2.07 26.25 -9.75
N GLU A 239 -3.16 26.43 -8.99
CA GLU A 239 -3.20 27.09 -7.67
C GLU A 239 -4.07 26.35 -6.66
N VAL A 240 -5.38 26.28 -6.91
CA VAL A 240 -6.36 25.71 -5.96
C VAL A 240 -6.52 24.22 -6.17
N ILE A 241 -6.57 23.48 -5.07
CA ILE A 241 -6.71 22.04 -5.04
C ILE A 241 -7.99 21.67 -4.31
N GLN A 242 -8.77 20.80 -4.94
CA GLN A 242 -10.00 20.26 -4.37
C GLN A 242 -9.90 18.75 -4.31
N ILE A 243 -10.12 18.18 -3.12
CA ILE A 243 -9.94 16.75 -2.88
C ILE A 243 -11.20 16.16 -2.30
N ILE A 244 -11.59 14.98 -2.77
CA ILE A 244 -12.68 14.17 -2.24
C ILE A 244 -12.16 12.78 -1.96
N SER A 245 -12.44 12.28 -0.76
CA SER A 245 -12.20 10.90 -0.36
C SER A 245 -13.22 10.48 0.70
N PHE A 246 -12.99 9.37 1.38
CA PHE A 246 -13.81 8.92 2.50
C PHE A 246 -12.95 8.38 3.63
N MET A 247 -13.48 8.45 4.85
CA MET A 247 -12.96 7.72 6.00
C MET A 247 -13.91 6.61 6.40
N LYS A 248 -13.36 5.51 6.93
CA LYS A 248 -14.18 4.45 7.51
C LYS A 248 -14.67 4.89 8.89
N GLU A 249 -15.94 4.63 9.15
CA GLU A 249 -16.59 4.87 10.44
C GLU A 249 -16.70 3.57 11.21
N LYS A 250 -16.55 3.65 12.53
CA LYS A 250 -16.89 2.54 13.42
C LYS A 250 -18.39 2.60 13.71
N ALA A 251 -19.11 1.54 13.35
CA ALA A 251 -20.49 1.38 13.79
C ALA A 251 -20.53 0.95 15.26
N PHE A 252 -21.60 1.36 15.97
CA PHE A 252 -21.85 0.89 17.34
C PHE A 252 -22.11 -0.63 17.39
N ASP A 253 -22.78 -1.18 16.37
CA ASP A 253 -22.99 -2.61 16.20
C ASP A 253 -21.95 -3.18 15.21
N HIS A 254 -21.17 -4.16 15.67
CA HIS A 254 -20.11 -4.82 14.90
C HIS A 254 -20.59 -5.56 13.64
N LYS A 255 -21.90 -5.75 13.48
CA LYS A 255 -22.51 -6.28 12.25
C LYS A 255 -22.46 -5.29 11.09
N TYR A 256 -22.25 -4.01 11.37
CA TYR A 256 -22.24 -2.96 10.35
C TYR A 256 -20.84 -2.37 10.17
N GLU A 257 -20.57 -1.91 8.96
CA GLU A 257 -19.47 -1.01 8.64
C GLU A 257 -20.06 0.31 8.16
N GLY A 258 -19.27 1.38 8.24
CA GLY A 258 -19.72 2.66 7.72
C GLY A 258 -18.61 3.51 7.15
N PHE A 259 -19.00 4.64 6.56
CA PHE A 259 -18.09 5.63 6.04
C PHE A 259 -18.71 7.04 6.09
N SER A 260 -17.83 8.03 6.07
CA SER A 260 -18.17 9.45 5.91
C SER A 260 -17.27 10.04 4.83
N LEU A 261 -17.80 11.00 4.06
CA LEU A 261 -16.98 11.73 3.09
C LEU A 261 -16.02 12.67 3.81
N CYS A 262 -14.82 12.79 3.27
CA CYS A 262 -13.86 13.81 3.64
C CYS A 262 -13.57 14.67 2.41
N ILE A 263 -13.46 15.98 2.62
CA ILE A 263 -13.13 16.93 1.56
C ILE A 263 -11.98 17.84 1.98
N SER A 264 -11.29 18.39 0.99
CA SER A 264 -10.30 19.44 1.17
C SER A 264 -10.47 20.52 0.12
N LEU A 265 -10.42 21.77 0.57
CA LEU A 265 -10.09 22.94 -0.23
C LEU A 265 -8.69 23.36 0.22
N ASN A 266 -7.74 23.41 -0.69
CA ASN A 266 -6.34 23.69 -0.39
C ASN A 266 -5.67 24.44 -1.55
N ILE A 267 -4.40 24.79 -1.39
CA ILE A 267 -3.56 25.47 -2.38
C ILE A 267 -2.25 24.71 -2.55
N LEU A 268 -1.57 24.87 -3.69
CA LEU A 268 -0.30 24.17 -3.95
C LEU A 268 0.86 24.66 -3.08
N GLU A 269 0.77 25.86 -2.51
CA GLU A 269 1.78 26.49 -1.65
C GLU A 269 1.79 25.92 -0.22
N ARG A 270 0.93 24.94 0.08
CA ARG A 270 0.84 24.29 1.39
C ARG A 270 1.21 22.82 1.30
N HIS A 271 1.85 22.29 2.34
CA HIS A 271 2.13 20.85 2.42
C HIS A 271 0.84 20.04 2.20
N LEU A 272 0.88 19.17 1.20
CA LEU A 272 -0.25 18.31 0.88
C LEU A 272 -0.32 17.12 1.83
N ILE A 273 -1.47 16.46 1.78
CA ILE A 273 -1.70 15.20 2.47
C ILE A 273 -0.79 14.10 1.93
N GLU A 274 -0.51 13.13 2.81
CA GLU A 274 0.16 11.89 2.48
C GLU A 274 -0.85 10.96 1.79
N PHE A 275 -0.84 10.94 0.46
CA PHE A 275 -1.81 10.21 -0.37
C PHE A 275 -1.71 8.68 -0.26
N ASP A 276 -0.61 8.16 0.26
CA ASP A 276 -0.42 6.73 0.60
C ASP A 276 -1.08 6.34 1.93
N LYS A 277 -1.50 7.32 2.75
CA LYS A 277 -2.16 7.13 4.04
C LYS A 277 -3.67 7.37 3.98
N ASN A 278 -4.36 6.84 4.98
CA ASN A 278 -5.81 7.01 5.14
C ASN A 278 -6.15 8.50 5.36
N PRO A 279 -7.24 9.03 4.79
CA PRO A 279 -7.67 10.41 5.05
C PRO A 279 -7.84 10.75 6.53
N SER A 280 -8.10 9.75 7.38
CA SER A 280 -8.31 9.93 8.82
C SER A 280 -7.02 9.88 9.66
N THR A 281 -5.82 9.74 9.09
CA THR A 281 -4.59 9.82 9.88
C THR A 281 -4.40 11.21 10.47
N ILE A 282 -3.70 11.30 11.60
CA ILE A 282 -3.41 12.57 12.26
C ILE A 282 -2.69 13.53 11.29
N SER A 283 -1.79 13.02 10.45
CA SER A 283 -1.09 13.85 9.45
C SER A 283 -2.04 14.45 8.41
N ASN A 284 -3.04 13.68 7.94
CA ASN A 284 -3.97 14.12 6.89
C ASN A 284 -5.15 14.95 7.41
N GLN A 285 -5.53 14.81 8.69
CA GLN A 285 -6.63 15.58 9.32
C GLN A 285 -6.39 17.10 9.32
N SER A 286 -5.14 17.54 9.18
CA SER A 286 -4.77 18.96 9.08
C SER A 286 -5.23 19.63 7.77
N CYS A 287 -5.50 18.83 6.73
CA CYS A 287 -5.83 19.31 5.39
C CYS A 287 -7.11 18.67 4.83
N MET A 288 -7.48 17.46 5.26
CA MET A 288 -8.74 16.80 4.93
C MET A 288 -9.70 16.87 6.11
N MET A 289 -10.91 17.37 5.87
CA MET A 289 -11.92 17.54 6.90
C MET A 289 -13.11 16.60 6.63
N PRO A 290 -13.63 15.90 7.65
CA PRO A 290 -14.93 15.23 7.53
C PRO A 290 -16.00 16.23 7.07
N LEU A 291 -16.83 15.82 6.11
CA LEU A 291 -17.80 16.73 5.48
C LEU A 291 -18.77 17.34 6.50
N ILE A 292 -19.12 16.61 7.56
CA ILE A 292 -19.94 17.14 8.66
C ILE A 292 -19.29 18.38 9.28
N SER A 293 -18.03 18.29 9.68
CA SER A 293 -17.28 19.40 10.28
C SER A 293 -17.13 20.57 9.31
N PHE A 294 -16.83 20.27 8.05
CA PHE A 294 -16.74 21.30 7.01
C PHE A 294 -18.08 22.00 6.82
N SER A 295 -19.18 21.24 6.72
CA SER A 295 -20.52 21.79 6.51
C SER A 295 -20.98 22.64 7.68
N HIS A 296 -20.69 22.24 8.92
CA HIS A 296 -20.98 23.04 10.10
C HIS A 296 -20.23 24.36 10.06
N ASN A 297 -18.93 24.33 9.77
CA ASN A 297 -18.15 25.56 9.66
C ASN A 297 -18.67 26.44 8.52
N TYR A 298 -18.94 25.87 7.34
CA TYR A 298 -19.44 26.61 6.19
C TYR A 298 -20.81 27.27 6.46
N LEU A 299 -21.77 26.52 7.00
CA LEU A 299 -23.14 26.99 7.25
C LEU A 299 -23.25 27.99 8.41
N LEU A 300 -22.39 27.88 9.43
CA LEU A 300 -22.37 28.84 10.53
C LEU A 300 -21.86 30.22 10.09
N ASN A 301 -20.99 30.26 9.08
CA ASN A 301 -20.28 31.48 8.67
C ASN A 301 -20.86 32.12 7.41
N ILE A 302 -21.38 31.32 6.48
CA ILE A 302 -22.10 31.80 5.31
C ILE A 302 -23.57 31.58 5.63
N LYS A 303 -24.38 32.66 5.75
CA LYS A 303 -25.82 32.67 6.12
C LYS A 303 -26.71 31.88 5.15
N ALA A 304 -26.38 30.64 4.85
CA ALA A 304 -27.11 29.73 3.99
C ALA A 304 -28.28 29.17 4.80
N LYS A 305 -29.49 29.58 4.41
CA LYS A 305 -30.74 29.06 4.96
C LYS A 305 -30.82 27.55 4.76
N ASN A 306 -31.19 26.86 5.84
CA ASN A 306 -31.81 25.53 5.91
C ASN A 306 -31.01 24.35 5.33
N ASN A 307 -30.49 23.51 6.23
CA ASN A 307 -30.85 22.09 6.37
C ASN A 307 -29.84 21.40 7.32
N ALA A 308 -29.97 21.68 8.62
CA ALA A 308 -29.07 21.19 9.68
C ALA A 308 -29.22 19.69 10.02
N HIS A 309 -29.84 18.88 9.14
CA HIS A 309 -30.08 17.46 9.37
C HIS A 309 -29.74 16.62 8.14
N LYS A 310 -28.54 16.80 7.58
CA LYS A 310 -28.03 15.85 6.58
C LYS A 310 -27.36 14.67 7.29
N LYS A 311 -27.68 13.46 6.84
CA LYS A 311 -26.97 12.25 7.22
C LYS A 311 -25.59 12.30 6.56
N PHE A 312 -24.53 12.41 7.35
CA PHE A 312 -23.15 12.48 6.85
C PHE A 312 -22.39 11.15 6.95
N SER A 313 -22.94 10.19 7.70
CA SER A 313 -22.39 8.85 7.87
C SER A 313 -23.35 7.81 7.32
N PHE A 314 -22.82 6.89 6.53
CA PHE A 314 -23.58 5.85 5.86
C PHE A 314 -23.08 4.51 6.33
N TYR A 315 -24.01 3.58 6.57
CA TYR A 315 -23.74 2.27 7.14
C TYR A 315 -24.35 1.18 6.28
N TYR A 316 -23.71 0.02 6.27
CA TYR A 316 -24.13 -1.16 5.51
C TYR A 316 -23.72 -2.42 6.29
N THR A 317 -24.41 -3.53 6.04
CA THR A 317 -24.09 -4.79 6.69
C THR A 317 -22.71 -5.29 6.26
N LYS A 318 -21.85 -5.63 7.22
CA LYS A 318 -20.50 -6.12 6.98
C LYS A 318 -20.55 -7.43 6.19
N GLY A 319 -20.17 -7.41 4.92
CA GLY A 319 -20.49 -8.58 4.08
C GLY A 319 -21.10 -8.17 2.76
N ASN A 320 -22.03 -7.23 2.84
CA ASN A 320 -23.02 -7.01 1.81
C ASN A 320 -22.54 -5.95 0.81
N SER A 321 -22.13 -6.42 -0.38
CA SER A 321 -21.62 -5.56 -1.45
C SER A 321 -22.73 -4.71 -2.09
N GLU A 322 -23.98 -5.20 -2.11
CA GLU A 322 -25.13 -4.49 -2.67
C GLU A 322 -25.51 -3.32 -1.76
N GLU A 323 -25.71 -3.58 -0.46
CA GLU A 323 -25.97 -2.52 0.52
C GLU A 323 -24.85 -1.48 0.57
N MET A 324 -23.59 -1.90 0.42
CA MET A 324 -22.45 -0.97 0.34
C MET A 324 -22.55 -0.04 -0.88
N ARG A 325 -22.89 -0.58 -2.06
CA ARG A 325 -23.08 0.22 -3.28
C ARG A 325 -24.26 1.16 -3.14
N ASP A 326 -25.36 0.72 -2.53
CA ASP A 326 -26.54 1.54 -2.29
C ASP A 326 -26.26 2.67 -1.30
N ALA A 327 -25.52 2.38 -0.22
CA ALA A 327 -25.04 3.39 0.71
C ALA A 327 -24.15 4.44 0.01
N LEU A 328 -23.24 4.00 -0.88
CA LEU A 328 -22.42 4.90 -1.70
C LEU A 328 -23.26 5.76 -2.65
N LYS A 329 -24.21 5.17 -3.38
CA LYS A 329 -25.11 5.92 -4.27
C LYS A 329 -25.99 6.91 -3.51
N GLN A 330 -26.50 6.51 -2.35
CA GLN A 330 -27.27 7.39 -1.46
C GLN A 330 -26.42 8.56 -0.99
N SER A 331 -25.21 8.29 -0.49
CA SER A 331 -24.27 9.33 -0.06
C SER A 331 -23.93 10.31 -1.19
N GLN A 332 -23.72 9.79 -2.39
CA GLN A 332 -23.45 10.60 -3.56
C GLN A 332 -24.63 11.53 -3.87
N LYS A 333 -25.86 10.99 -3.92
CA LYS A 333 -27.08 11.75 -4.19
C LYS A 333 -27.34 12.85 -3.15
N GLU A 334 -27.14 12.57 -1.88
CA GLU A 334 -27.46 13.49 -0.78
C GLU A 334 -26.39 14.57 -0.54
N LEU A 335 -25.12 14.22 -0.71
CA LEU A 335 -24.00 15.07 -0.31
C LEU A 335 -23.34 15.81 -1.48
N MET A 336 -23.22 15.17 -2.65
CA MET A 336 -22.45 15.75 -3.77
C MET A 336 -23.03 17.05 -4.34
N PRO A 337 -24.35 17.30 -4.39
CA PRO A 337 -24.86 18.60 -4.81
C PRO A 337 -24.27 19.76 -3.99
N PHE A 338 -24.17 19.58 -2.66
CA PHE A 338 -23.58 20.58 -1.78
C PHE A 338 -22.06 20.69 -1.97
N VAL A 339 -21.35 19.56 -2.00
CA VAL A 339 -19.88 19.55 -2.16
C VAL A 339 -19.49 20.24 -3.47
N LEU A 340 -20.16 19.90 -4.57
CA LEU A 340 -19.88 20.49 -5.87
C LEU A 340 -20.26 21.97 -5.90
N GLU A 341 -21.39 22.37 -5.33
CA GLU A 341 -21.75 23.80 -5.26
C GLU A 341 -20.67 24.62 -4.54
N VAL A 342 -20.18 24.13 -3.40
CA VAL A 342 -19.10 24.78 -2.66
C VAL A 342 -17.83 24.84 -3.51
N PHE A 343 -17.43 23.73 -4.12
CA PHE A 343 -16.24 23.66 -4.96
C PHE A 343 -16.33 24.56 -6.21
N GLU A 344 -17.52 24.70 -6.80
CA GLU A 344 -17.71 25.57 -7.95
C GLU A 344 -17.66 27.06 -7.58
N LYS A 345 -18.04 27.41 -6.34
CA LYS A 345 -17.93 28.78 -5.82
C LYS A 345 -16.53 29.15 -5.33
N ASN A 346 -15.63 28.17 -5.18
CA ASN A 346 -14.33 28.36 -4.55
C ASN A 346 -13.21 27.79 -5.43
N LYS A 347 -12.83 28.55 -6.44
CA LYS A 347 -11.90 28.14 -7.50
C LYS A 347 -10.62 28.95 -7.52
N THR A 348 -10.61 30.12 -6.89
CA THR A 348 -9.49 31.06 -6.87
C THR A 348 -9.03 31.33 -5.44
N LEU A 349 -7.84 31.90 -5.28
CA LEU A 349 -7.36 32.36 -3.97
C LEU A 349 -8.28 33.41 -3.35
N ASP A 350 -8.84 34.31 -4.15
CA ASP A 350 -9.79 35.33 -3.68
C ASP A 350 -11.08 34.69 -3.17
N ASP A 351 -11.61 33.65 -3.83
CA ASP A 351 -12.78 32.93 -3.32
C ASP A 351 -12.49 32.30 -1.95
N LEU A 352 -11.31 31.68 -1.80
CA LEU A 352 -10.88 31.09 -0.53
C LEU A 352 -10.66 32.14 0.56
N TYR A 353 -10.25 33.37 0.19
CA TYR A 353 -10.16 34.50 1.11
C TYR A 353 -11.54 34.87 1.64
N GLN A 354 -12.53 34.99 0.74
CA GLN A 354 -13.92 35.32 1.08
C GLN A 354 -14.63 34.24 1.91
N LEU A 355 -14.22 32.98 1.79
CA LEU A 355 -14.77 31.87 2.58
C LEU A 355 -14.50 32.03 4.10
N GLY A 356 -13.47 32.81 4.47
CA GLY A 356 -13.18 33.22 5.83
C GLY A 356 -12.40 32.20 6.66
N TYR A 357 -11.66 32.71 7.65
CA TYR A 357 -10.71 31.94 8.45
C TYR A 357 -11.33 30.85 9.34
N SER A 358 -12.61 31.00 9.68
CA SER A 358 -13.35 30.04 10.51
C SER A 358 -13.74 28.77 9.74
N VAL A 359 -13.80 28.84 8.41
CA VAL A 359 -14.12 27.69 7.56
C VAL A 359 -12.88 26.88 7.20
N LEU A 360 -11.75 27.55 6.94
CA LEU A 360 -10.48 26.90 6.60
C LEU A 360 -9.35 27.31 7.56
N PRO A 361 -9.36 26.80 8.81
CA PRO A 361 -8.33 27.11 9.79
C PRO A 361 -6.93 26.75 9.29
N GLY A 362 -5.99 27.67 9.45
CA GLY A 362 -4.61 27.49 9.02
C GLY A 362 -4.37 27.78 7.54
N LEU A 363 -5.23 27.32 6.61
CA LEU A 363 -5.10 27.66 5.18
C LEU A 363 -5.33 29.16 4.94
N HIS A 364 -6.28 29.74 5.67
CA HIS A 364 -6.59 31.15 5.52
C HIS A 364 -5.37 32.05 5.71
N LYS A 365 -4.43 31.71 6.62
CA LYS A 365 -3.18 32.46 6.78
C LYS A 365 -2.42 32.57 5.46
N ASP A 366 -2.22 31.44 4.81
CA ASP A 366 -1.50 31.39 3.53
C ASP A 366 -2.26 32.20 2.46
N VAL A 367 -3.58 32.06 2.42
CA VAL A 367 -4.44 32.79 1.46
C VAL A 367 -4.37 34.32 1.66
N VAL A 368 -4.41 34.84 2.88
CA VAL A 368 -4.29 36.29 3.13
C VAL A 368 -2.96 36.84 2.60
N ILE A 369 -1.86 36.12 2.83
CA ILE A 369 -0.53 36.55 2.38
C ILE A 369 -0.43 36.49 0.85
N LEU A 370 -0.89 35.39 0.24
CA LEU A 370 -0.80 35.16 -1.20
C LEU A 370 -1.73 36.06 -2.03
N THR A 371 -2.83 36.53 -1.44
CA THR A 371 -3.74 37.52 -2.05
C THR A 371 -3.34 38.96 -1.77
N HIS A 372 -2.25 39.19 -1.03
CA HIS A 372 -1.76 40.52 -0.62
C HIS A 372 -2.78 41.35 0.20
N ASN A 373 -3.72 40.70 0.88
CA ASN A 373 -4.81 41.36 1.62
C ASN A 373 -4.50 41.53 3.11
N VAL A 374 -3.23 41.64 3.49
CA VAL A 374 -2.81 41.71 4.91
C VAL A 374 -3.41 42.91 5.62
N ASP A 375 -3.34 44.10 5.02
CA ASP A 375 -3.82 45.33 5.65
C ASP A 375 -5.34 45.32 5.83
N GLU A 376 -6.08 44.87 4.80
CA GLU A 376 -7.53 44.70 4.88
C GLU A 376 -7.92 43.68 5.97
N PHE A 377 -7.20 42.56 6.04
CA PHE A 377 -7.42 41.54 7.04
C PHE A 377 -7.18 42.07 8.47
N LEU A 378 -6.07 42.79 8.68
CA LEU A 378 -5.74 43.37 9.99
C LEU A 378 -6.78 44.42 10.42
N ALA A 379 -7.21 45.29 9.50
CA ALA A 379 -8.27 46.27 9.76
C ALA A 379 -9.60 45.58 10.12
N HIS A 380 -9.95 44.50 9.44
CA HIS A 380 -11.12 43.70 9.77
C HIS A 380 -11.00 43.05 11.16
N ARG A 381 -9.83 42.48 11.50
CA ARG A 381 -9.57 41.86 12.80
C ARG A 381 -9.67 42.86 13.95
N GLU A 382 -9.13 44.06 13.79
CA GLU A 382 -9.24 45.14 14.77
C GLU A 382 -10.71 45.48 15.07
N LYS A 383 -11.56 45.48 14.03
CA LYS A 383 -12.99 45.75 14.16
C LYS A 383 -13.77 44.61 14.84
N VAL A 384 -13.45 43.35 14.54
CA VAL A 384 -14.27 42.19 14.97
C VAL A 384 -13.82 41.60 16.30
N PHE A 385 -12.52 41.68 16.63
CA PHE A 385 -11.98 41.08 17.85
C PHE A 385 -12.67 41.54 19.16
N PRO A 386 -13.00 42.83 19.37
CA PRO A 386 -13.65 43.27 20.60
C PRO A 386 -14.97 42.53 20.88
N ASP A 387 -15.79 42.35 19.85
CA ASP A 387 -17.08 41.64 19.96
C ASP A 387 -16.89 40.15 20.25
N GLU A 388 -15.94 39.50 19.56
CA GLU A 388 -15.59 38.10 19.81
C GLU A 388 -15.05 37.88 21.23
N PHE A 389 -14.18 38.78 21.67
CA PHE A 389 -13.60 38.77 23.00
C PHE A 389 -14.69 38.89 24.07
N GLN A 390 -15.63 39.83 23.92
CA GLN A 390 -16.75 40.00 24.84
C GLN A 390 -17.67 38.76 24.89
N ARG A 391 -17.95 38.12 23.75
CA ARG A 391 -18.74 36.87 23.73
C ARG A 391 -18.02 35.75 24.46
N MET A 392 -16.72 35.59 24.23
CA MET A 392 -15.89 34.60 24.92
C MET A 392 -15.90 34.86 26.44
N VAL A 393 -15.67 36.11 26.87
CA VAL A 393 -15.69 36.50 28.29
C VAL A 393 -17.02 36.15 28.94
N LYS A 394 -18.14 36.53 28.32
CA LYS A 394 -19.48 36.23 28.82
C LYS A 394 -19.71 34.72 28.97
N ALA A 395 -19.23 33.92 28.02
CA ALA A 395 -19.34 32.46 28.08
C ALA A 395 -18.51 31.86 29.22
N LEU A 396 -17.31 32.40 29.49
CA LEU A 396 -16.44 31.97 30.58
C LEU A 396 -17.03 32.34 31.95
N GLU A 397 -17.52 33.57 32.12
CA GLU A 397 -18.12 34.05 33.37
C GLU A 397 -19.41 33.30 33.73
N SER A 398 -20.18 32.90 32.71
CA SER A 398 -21.40 32.11 32.87
C SER A 398 -21.15 30.63 33.21
N ASN A 399 -19.90 30.16 33.14
CA ASN A 399 -19.53 28.77 33.43
C ASN A 399 -18.91 28.66 34.84
N PRO A 400 -19.62 28.03 35.82
CA PRO A 400 -19.15 27.91 37.20
C PRO A 400 -17.77 27.26 37.35
N PHE A 401 -17.39 26.37 36.43
CA PHE A 401 -16.11 25.66 36.47
C PHE A 401 -14.94 26.50 35.93
N MET A 402 -15.21 27.59 35.21
CA MET A 402 -14.20 28.43 34.58
C MET A 402 -13.95 29.75 35.31
N GLN A 403 -14.75 30.08 36.34
CA GLN A 403 -14.71 31.37 37.03
C GLN A 403 -13.31 31.74 37.57
N SER A 404 -12.60 30.77 38.16
CA SER A 404 -11.24 30.96 38.69
C SER A 404 -10.19 31.18 37.60
N MET A 405 -10.51 30.90 36.33
CA MET A 405 -9.60 31.02 35.19
C MET A 405 -9.92 32.20 34.27
N VAL A 406 -11.00 32.95 34.52
CA VAL A 406 -11.50 34.00 33.61
C VAL A 406 -10.41 35.02 33.27
N GLU A 407 -9.74 35.58 34.26
CA GLU A 407 -8.71 36.60 34.04
C GLU A 407 -7.49 36.05 33.29
N LYS A 408 -7.06 34.82 33.62
CA LYS A 408 -6.01 34.14 32.86
C LYS A 408 -6.40 33.95 31.39
N LYS A 409 -7.64 33.52 31.13
CA LYS A 409 -8.15 33.30 29.77
C LYS A 409 -8.33 34.59 28.97
N LYS A 410 -8.71 35.70 29.64
CA LYS A 410 -8.72 37.04 29.03
C LYS A 410 -7.33 37.43 28.54
N SER A 411 -6.31 37.32 29.40
CA SER A 411 -4.92 37.65 29.04
C SER A 411 -4.40 36.76 27.91
N GLU A 412 -4.60 35.45 27.99
CA GLU A 412 -4.21 34.50 26.94
C GLU A 412 -4.87 34.84 25.58
N ALA A 413 -6.13 35.26 25.57
CA ALA A 413 -6.84 35.63 24.35
C ALA A 413 -6.30 36.92 23.72
N ILE A 414 -5.97 37.93 24.53
CA ILE A 414 -5.36 39.19 24.07
C ILE A 414 -3.96 38.93 23.50
N GLU A 415 -3.12 38.21 24.25
CA GLU A 415 -1.77 37.85 23.81
C GLU A 415 -1.80 37.07 22.50
N LYS A 416 -2.69 36.07 22.41
CA LYS A 416 -2.87 35.29 21.18
C LYS A 416 -3.31 36.15 20.00
N ASN A 417 -4.23 37.10 20.19
CA ASN A 417 -4.67 38.00 19.13
C ASN A 417 -3.53 38.94 18.69
N ASN A 418 -2.78 39.51 19.63
CA ASN A 418 -1.66 40.39 19.33
C ASN A 418 -0.54 39.66 18.58
N SER A 419 -0.13 38.48 19.06
CA SER A 419 0.86 37.63 18.39
C SER A 419 0.40 37.23 16.99
N PHE A 420 -0.89 36.91 16.84
CA PHE A 420 -1.46 36.55 15.55
C PHE A 420 -1.47 37.72 14.56
N ASN A 421 -1.85 38.92 14.99
CA ASN A 421 -1.82 40.13 14.17
C ASN A 421 -0.38 40.53 13.79
N GLN A 422 0.55 40.45 14.74
CA GLN A 422 1.96 40.74 14.50
C GLN A 422 2.55 39.80 13.43
N TRP A 423 2.22 38.50 13.49
CA TRP A 423 2.68 37.52 12.50
C TRP A 423 2.33 37.90 11.06
N PHE A 424 1.14 38.50 10.85
CA PHE A 424 0.71 39.02 9.56
C PHE A 424 1.43 40.32 9.20
N ALA A 425 1.53 41.27 10.13
CA ALA A 425 2.20 42.55 9.89
C ALA A 425 3.69 42.38 9.51
N ASP A 426 4.37 41.41 10.11
CA ASP A 426 5.75 41.04 9.75
C ASP A 426 5.82 40.46 8.33
N ARG A 427 4.73 39.87 7.84
CA ARG A 427 4.63 39.24 6.51
C ARG A 427 3.81 40.10 5.52
N SER A 428 3.81 41.42 5.69
CA SER A 428 3.33 42.33 4.66
C SER A 428 4.34 42.46 3.51
N PRO A 429 3.91 42.69 2.26
CA PRO A 429 4.82 42.92 1.13
C PRO A 429 5.90 43.98 1.43
N GLY A 430 7.15 43.69 1.09
CA GLY A 430 8.30 44.57 1.33
C GLY A 430 8.98 44.37 2.70
N LYS A 431 8.60 43.35 3.47
CA LYS A 431 9.28 42.90 4.69
C LYS A 431 10.18 41.70 4.42
N GLU A 432 11.25 41.54 5.20
CA GLU A 432 12.19 40.41 5.07
C GLU A 432 11.50 39.06 5.33
N GLU A 433 10.63 39.00 6.34
CA GLU A 433 9.88 37.79 6.68
C GLU A 433 8.86 37.41 5.59
N TYR A 434 8.34 38.38 4.84
CA TYR A 434 7.49 38.13 3.68
C TYR A 434 8.28 37.45 2.56
N GLU A 435 9.46 37.95 2.21
CA GLU A 435 10.29 37.36 1.15
C GLU A 435 10.72 35.92 1.48
N SER A 436 11.16 35.71 2.72
CA SER A 436 11.52 34.38 3.23
C SER A 436 10.33 33.41 3.16
N TYR A 437 9.15 33.88 3.59
CA TYR A 437 7.93 33.10 3.54
C TYR A 437 7.51 32.76 2.10
N MET A 438 7.55 33.72 1.18
CA MET A 438 7.20 33.48 -0.23
C MET A 438 8.15 32.47 -0.89
N LYS A 439 9.44 32.52 -0.58
CA LYS A 439 10.43 31.54 -1.05
C LYS A 439 10.11 30.12 -0.57
N GLU A 440 9.75 29.97 0.70
CA GLU A 440 9.29 28.70 1.27
C GLU A 440 8.05 28.18 0.52
N LYS A 441 7.05 29.03 0.29
CA LYS A 441 5.80 28.67 -0.40
C LYS A 441 6.02 28.25 -1.85
N LEU A 442 6.89 28.93 -2.58
CA LEU A 442 7.28 28.54 -3.94
C LEU A 442 8.01 27.18 -3.96
N THR A 443 8.86 26.93 -2.97
CA THR A 443 9.54 25.62 -2.83
C THR A 443 8.53 24.50 -2.59
N ILE A 444 7.56 24.72 -1.69
CA ILE A 444 6.48 23.78 -1.42
C ILE A 444 5.64 23.54 -2.67
N LYS A 445 5.27 24.59 -3.39
CA LYS A 445 4.51 24.52 -4.65
C LYS A 445 5.20 23.61 -5.67
N SER A 446 6.49 23.81 -5.91
CA SER A 446 7.28 23.00 -6.83
C SER A 446 7.32 21.53 -6.43
N ASN A 447 7.53 21.25 -5.14
CA ASN A 447 7.52 19.88 -4.61
C ASN A 447 6.16 19.19 -4.80
N ASN A 448 5.08 19.92 -4.51
CA ASN A 448 3.72 19.41 -4.66
C ASN A 448 3.33 19.15 -6.11
N ILE A 449 3.74 20.02 -7.05
CA ILE A 449 3.54 19.79 -8.49
C ILE A 449 4.23 18.49 -8.92
N ASN A 450 5.48 18.28 -8.50
CA ASN A 450 6.22 17.06 -8.84
C ASN A 450 5.57 15.81 -8.24
N LEU A 451 5.16 15.87 -6.98
CA LEU A 451 4.41 14.79 -6.33
C LEU A 451 3.13 14.45 -7.09
N LEU A 452 2.32 15.46 -7.42
CA LEU A 452 1.05 15.25 -8.11
C LEU A 452 1.23 14.74 -9.55
N LYS A 453 2.28 15.18 -10.26
CA LYS A 453 2.67 14.61 -11.56
C LYS A 453 2.97 13.12 -11.47
N ASN A 454 3.78 12.71 -10.48
CA ASN A 454 4.08 11.29 -10.24
C ASN A 454 2.83 10.47 -9.92
N LEU A 455 1.82 11.08 -9.31
CA LEU A 455 0.54 10.45 -8.99
C LEU A 455 -0.51 10.52 -10.13
N GLY A 456 -0.14 11.07 -11.29
CA GLY A 456 -0.96 11.06 -12.51
C GLY A 456 -1.70 12.37 -12.84
N ILE A 457 -1.36 13.48 -12.19
CA ILE A 457 -1.95 14.80 -12.47
C ILE A 457 -1.15 15.56 -13.53
N THR A 458 -1.86 16.17 -14.46
CA THR A 458 -1.30 16.99 -15.53
C THR A 458 -1.58 18.45 -15.22
N PHE A 459 -0.54 19.28 -15.28
CA PHE A 459 -0.62 20.73 -15.10
C PHE A 459 -0.61 21.43 -16.46
N LYS A 460 -1.24 22.60 -16.56
CA LYS A 460 -1.37 23.31 -17.85
C LYS A 460 -0.10 24.06 -18.24
N LYS A 461 0.69 24.51 -17.27
CA LYS A 461 1.97 25.20 -17.52
C LYS A 461 3.16 24.29 -17.24
N GLU A 462 4.12 24.26 -18.17
CA GLU A 462 5.48 23.83 -17.86
C GLU A 462 6.10 24.90 -16.95
N ILE A 463 6.02 24.68 -15.64
CA ILE A 463 6.71 25.53 -14.67
C ILE A 463 8.16 25.07 -14.67
N TYR A 464 9.02 25.85 -15.32
CA TYR A 464 10.48 25.69 -15.24
C TYR A 464 10.91 25.87 -13.78
N ASN A 465 11.74 24.95 -13.30
CA ASN A 465 12.39 25.07 -11.99
C ASN A 465 13.11 26.43 -11.93
N ILE A 466 12.73 27.29 -10.99
CA ILE A 466 13.50 28.47 -10.58
C ILE A 466 14.43 28.06 -9.45
#